data_AF-A0A972A3N9-F1
#
_entry.id   AF-A0A972A3N9-F1
#
_cell.length_a   1.000
_cell.length_b   1.000
_cell.length_c   1.000
_cell.angle_alpha   90.00
_cell.angle_beta   90.00
_cell.angle_gamma   90.00
#
_symmetry.space_group_name_H-M   'P 1'
#
loop_
_entity.id
_entity.type
_entity.pdbx_description
1 polymer ?
#
loop_
_entity_poly.entity_id
_entity_poly.type
_entity_poly.pdbx_seq_one_letter_code
_entity_poly.pdbx_strand_id
1 'polypeptide(L)'
;MLLFKSLELKDKDIIDSYLQQQNYRASDLCFTNLYCWGKKFDTQFATTPDWLFIRFKDNNGRNSYLKPIGTGNLKDAIDLIVENHSSFTTPFQLRGVTKEMIAKIELAMPGRFNYRLNRSVSDYIYTTEKLIHLTGKKLQSKRNHINRFKRENDWKYHSLTGNPALGRECKDMLDKWMEVNKEEKDPSLAYDDYATTLTLDNFEYFNLKGGLICINNEIAAFTIGEPLTKDTV
;
A
#
# COMPACT_ATOMS: atom_id res chain seq x y z
N MET A 1 -3.52 18.63 22.04
CA MET A 1 -3.83 18.89 20.63
C MET A 1 -2.83 18.15 19.75
N LEU A 2 -3.28 17.34 18.79
CA LEU A 2 -2.40 16.63 17.86
C LEU A 2 -1.84 17.58 16.79
N LEU A 3 -0.52 17.57 16.59
CA LEU A 3 0.16 18.31 15.53
C LEU A 3 0.49 17.35 14.38
N PHE A 4 -0.33 17.38 13.33
CA PHE A 4 -0.10 16.61 12.12
C PHE A 4 0.96 17.29 11.25
N LYS A 5 1.97 16.53 10.83
CA LYS A 5 2.97 16.95 9.84
C LYS A 5 2.91 16.05 8.61
N SER A 6 3.34 16.57 7.46
CA SER A 6 3.48 15.77 6.25
C SER A 6 4.47 14.62 6.47
N LEU A 7 4.15 13.46 5.90
CA LEU A 7 5.00 12.28 5.97
C LEU A 7 6.23 12.48 5.07
N GLU A 8 7.42 12.36 5.63
CA GLU A 8 8.68 12.44 4.88
C GLU A 8 9.44 11.11 4.91
N LEU A 9 10.39 10.94 4.00
CA LEU A 9 11.18 9.71 3.89
C LEU A 9 11.89 9.35 5.20
N LYS A 10 12.43 10.37 5.90
CA LYS A 10 13.13 10.24 7.18
C LYS A 10 12.25 9.74 8.33
N ASP A 11 10.93 9.78 8.18
CA ASP A 11 9.99 9.32 9.20
C ASP A 11 9.78 7.80 9.16
N LYS A 12 10.45 7.07 8.27
CA LYS A 12 10.32 5.62 8.12
C LYS A 12 10.45 4.87 9.44
N ASP A 13 11.56 5.07 10.16
CA ASP A 13 11.86 4.29 11.36
C ASP A 13 10.82 4.52 12.47
N ILE A 14 10.35 5.76 12.64
CA ILE A 14 9.34 6.06 13.65
C ILE A 14 7.98 5.45 13.26
N ILE A 15 7.56 5.53 12.00
CA ILE A 15 6.30 4.94 11.54
C ILE A 15 6.33 3.41 11.66
N ASP A 16 7.41 2.78 11.19
CA ASP A 16 7.60 1.34 11.24
C ASP A 16 7.58 0.81 12.68
N SER A 17 8.10 1.58 13.64
CA SER A 17 8.07 1.20 15.06
C SER A 17 6.65 0.97 15.60
N TYR A 18 5.63 1.65 15.04
CA TYR A 18 4.21 1.40 15.36
C TYR A 18 3.60 0.34 14.46
N LEU A 19 3.85 0.38 13.16
CA LEU A 19 3.27 -0.56 12.19
C LEU A 19 3.71 -2.01 12.47
N GLN A 20 4.90 -2.23 13.01
CA GLN A 20 5.38 -3.58 13.36
C GLN A 20 4.72 -4.17 14.62
N GLN A 21 3.98 -3.39 15.40
CA GLN A 21 3.30 -3.85 16.62
C GLN A 21 1.92 -4.49 16.34
N GLN A 22 1.49 -4.51 15.08
CA GLN A 22 0.18 -5.00 14.66
C GLN A 22 0.29 -6.06 13.55
N ASN A 23 -0.82 -6.77 13.28
CA ASN A 23 -0.87 -7.84 12.27
C ASN A 23 -2.12 -7.73 11.35
N TYR A 24 -2.62 -6.52 11.16
CA TYR A 24 -3.67 -6.20 10.21
C TYR A 24 -3.14 -6.27 8.78
N ARG A 25 -3.83 -7.06 7.96
CA ARG A 25 -3.48 -7.29 6.55
C ARG A 25 -4.20 -6.31 5.63
N ALA A 26 -4.04 -5.01 5.88
CA ALA A 26 -4.54 -3.94 5.02
C ALA A 26 -3.35 -3.30 4.30
N SER A 27 -3.37 -3.27 2.97
CA SER A 27 -2.25 -2.81 2.14
C SER A 27 -1.81 -1.37 2.46
N ASP A 28 -2.71 -0.54 2.97
CA ASP A 28 -2.40 0.83 3.42
C ASP A 28 -1.45 0.90 4.63
N LEU A 29 -1.20 -0.22 5.34
CA LEU A 29 -0.45 -0.26 6.60
C LEU A 29 1.02 -0.68 6.45
N CYS A 30 1.68 -0.19 5.40
CA CYS A 30 3.14 -0.20 5.28
C CYS A 30 3.68 1.19 4.92
N PHE A 31 4.90 1.50 5.35
CA PHE A 31 5.48 2.83 5.14
C PHE A 31 5.62 3.18 3.66
N THR A 32 6.03 2.24 2.81
CA THR A 32 6.20 2.49 1.37
C THR A 32 4.90 2.97 0.75
N ASN A 33 3.76 2.36 1.10
CA ASN A 33 2.46 2.77 0.58
C ASN A 33 2.02 4.14 1.13
N LEU A 34 2.21 4.37 2.43
CA LEU A 34 1.87 5.67 3.03
C LEU A 34 2.68 6.81 2.40
N TYR A 35 3.96 6.58 2.11
CA TYR A 35 4.87 7.58 1.56
C TYR A 35 4.70 7.79 0.05
N CYS A 36 4.73 6.72 -0.76
CA CYS A 36 4.73 6.84 -2.22
C CYS A 36 3.41 7.41 -2.77
N TRP A 37 2.28 7.13 -2.10
CA TRP A 37 0.99 7.72 -2.42
C TRP A 37 0.72 9.02 -1.66
N GLY A 38 1.66 9.47 -0.83
CA GLY A 38 1.53 10.69 -0.02
C GLY A 38 1.29 11.95 -0.85
N LYS A 39 1.80 12.03 -2.08
CA LYS A 39 1.51 13.15 -3.00
C LYS A 39 0.05 13.19 -3.45
N LYS A 40 -0.58 12.03 -3.64
CA LYS A 40 -1.99 11.94 -4.04
C LYS A 40 -2.91 12.28 -2.88
N PHE A 41 -2.58 11.75 -1.71
CA PHE A 41 -3.46 11.79 -0.55
C PHE A 41 -3.06 12.80 0.51
N ASP A 42 -2.02 13.63 0.31
CA ASP A 42 -1.50 14.55 1.33
C ASP A 42 -1.36 13.84 2.70
N THR A 43 -0.65 12.69 2.68
CA THR A 43 -0.51 11.83 3.86
C THR A 43 0.26 12.56 4.94
N GLN A 44 -0.36 12.64 6.11
CA GLN A 44 0.16 13.29 7.29
C GLN A 44 0.08 12.36 8.48
N PHE A 45 0.95 12.59 9.46
CA PHE A 45 0.92 11.83 10.70
C PHE A 45 1.17 12.68 11.93
N ALA A 46 0.73 12.16 13.07
CA ALA A 46 1.05 12.63 14.40
C ALA A 46 1.35 11.41 15.29
N THR A 47 2.15 11.61 16.33
CA THR A 47 2.45 10.56 17.30
C THR A 47 2.25 11.04 18.74
N THR A 48 1.89 10.11 19.61
CA THR A 48 2.13 10.16 21.06
C THR A 48 2.99 8.94 21.42
N PRO A 49 3.53 8.81 22.65
CA PRO A 49 4.32 7.64 23.02
C PRO A 49 3.65 6.28 22.73
N ASP A 50 2.32 6.23 22.78
CA ASP A 50 1.55 4.98 22.63
C ASP A 50 0.83 4.84 21.29
N TRP A 51 0.77 5.91 20.46
CA TRP A 51 -0.12 5.96 19.30
C TRP A 51 0.49 6.64 18.09
N LEU A 52 0.30 6.02 16.93
CA LEU A 52 0.42 6.59 15.61
C LEU A 52 -0.97 6.94 15.06
N PHE A 53 -1.08 8.17 14.56
CA PHE A 53 -2.25 8.70 13.87
C PHE A 53 -1.89 9.04 12.43
N ILE A 54 -2.64 8.50 11.46
CA ILE A 54 -2.48 8.83 10.04
C ILE A 54 -3.73 9.56 9.56
N ARG A 55 -3.54 10.73 8.94
CA ARG A 55 -4.56 11.54 8.27
C ARG A 55 -4.21 11.69 6.80
N PHE A 56 -5.21 11.67 5.95
CA PHE A 56 -5.04 11.81 4.50
C PHE A 56 -6.30 12.36 3.84
N LYS A 57 -6.19 12.81 2.60
CA LYS A 57 -7.27 13.23 1.72
C LYS A 57 -7.84 12.03 1.00
N ASP A 58 -9.13 11.77 1.13
CA ASP A 58 -9.78 10.75 0.31
C ASP A 58 -9.97 11.23 -1.14
N ASN A 59 -10.47 10.34 -2.01
CA ASN A 59 -10.71 10.67 -3.44
C ASN A 59 -11.71 11.83 -3.65
N ASN A 60 -12.41 12.29 -2.61
CA ASN A 60 -13.30 13.45 -2.66
C ASN A 60 -12.66 14.69 -2.00
N GLY A 61 -11.36 14.66 -1.69
CA GLY A 61 -10.62 15.75 -1.05
C GLY A 61 -10.90 15.93 0.44
N ARG A 62 -11.60 14.99 1.10
CA ARG A 62 -11.98 15.11 2.52
C ARG A 62 -10.90 14.53 3.42
N ASN A 63 -10.69 15.15 4.59
CA ASN A 63 -9.81 14.57 5.59
C ASN A 63 -10.42 13.28 6.14
N SER A 64 -9.72 12.17 5.94
CA SER A 64 -10.01 10.86 6.49
C SER A 64 -8.81 10.37 7.31
N TYR A 65 -9.04 9.37 8.15
CA TYR A 65 -7.99 8.81 9.00
C TYR A 65 -7.96 7.29 8.84
N LEU A 66 -6.78 6.72 9.03
CA LEU A 66 -6.69 5.29 9.35
C LEU A 66 -7.04 5.09 10.82
N LYS A 67 -7.42 3.86 11.20
CA LYS A 67 -7.61 3.50 12.60
C LYS A 67 -6.28 3.70 13.36
N PRO A 68 -6.25 4.38 14.53
CA PRO A 68 -5.03 4.57 15.29
C PRO A 68 -4.28 3.26 15.56
N ILE A 69 -2.97 3.28 15.39
CA ILE A 69 -2.08 2.13 15.58
C ILE A 69 -1.27 2.35 16.84
N GLY A 70 -1.34 1.41 17.78
CA GLY A 70 -0.79 1.60 19.12
C GLY A 70 -1.40 0.65 20.13
N THR A 71 -1.00 0.81 21.39
CA THR A 71 -1.28 -0.15 22.48
C THR A 71 -2.06 0.44 23.66
N GLY A 72 -2.33 1.74 23.67
CA GLY A 72 -3.07 2.41 24.75
C GLY A 72 -4.59 2.19 24.73
N ASN A 73 -5.32 3.12 25.36
CA ASN A 73 -6.79 3.15 25.28
C ASN A 73 -7.28 3.64 23.91
N LEU A 74 -7.88 2.73 23.12
CA LEU A 74 -8.34 3.02 21.76
C LEU A 74 -9.42 4.10 21.69
N LYS A 75 -10.31 4.16 22.68
CA LYS A 75 -11.36 5.19 22.73
C LYS A 75 -10.72 6.57 22.82
N ASP A 76 -9.78 6.74 23.75
CA ASP A 76 -9.11 8.03 23.96
C ASP A 76 -8.33 8.47 22.72
N ALA A 77 -7.67 7.52 22.04
CA ALA A 77 -7.00 7.77 20.77
C ALA A 77 -7.96 8.23 19.66
N ILE A 78 -9.12 7.59 19.53
CA ILE A 78 -10.14 7.99 18.56
C ILE A 78 -10.73 9.37 18.92
N ASP A 79 -11.00 9.63 20.20
CA ASP A 79 -11.51 10.92 20.66
C ASP A 79 -10.52 12.06 20.33
N LEU A 80 -9.20 11.84 20.45
CA LEU A 80 -8.18 12.83 20.07
C LEU A 80 -8.24 13.22 18.59
N ILE A 81 -8.44 12.26 17.67
CA ILE A 81 -8.56 12.58 16.24
C ILE A 81 -9.94 13.12 15.87
N VAL A 82 -11.00 12.77 16.61
CA VAL A 82 -12.33 13.37 16.46
C VAL A 82 -12.28 14.85 16.87
N GLU A 83 -11.65 15.15 18.00
CA GLU A 83 -11.42 16.53 18.46
C GLU A 83 -10.59 17.31 17.44
N ASN A 84 -9.48 16.73 16.95
CA ASN A 84 -8.68 17.36 15.89
C ASN A 84 -9.49 17.58 14.61
N HIS A 85 -10.45 16.69 14.30
CA HIS A 85 -11.29 16.83 13.12
C HIS A 85 -12.36 17.93 13.24
N SER A 86 -12.67 18.38 14.46
CA SER A 86 -13.71 19.40 14.69
C SER A 86 -13.43 20.75 14.00
N SER A 87 -12.17 21.01 13.61
CA SER A 87 -11.81 22.18 12.80
C SER A 87 -12.18 22.06 11.32
N PHE A 88 -12.63 20.89 10.86
CA PHE A 88 -13.07 20.65 9.49
C PHE A 88 -14.60 20.59 9.41
N THR A 89 -15.14 21.02 8.27
CA THR A 89 -16.59 21.01 7.99
C THR A 89 -17.10 19.66 7.49
N THR A 90 -16.19 18.71 7.22
CA THR A 90 -16.53 17.38 6.72
C THR A 90 -16.90 16.41 7.84
N PRO A 91 -17.67 15.34 7.56
CA PRO A 91 -17.89 14.29 8.55
C PRO A 91 -16.61 13.49 8.83
N PHE A 92 -16.31 13.27 10.12
CA PHE A 92 -15.22 12.41 10.55
C PHE A 92 -15.40 10.98 10.03
N GLN A 93 -14.34 10.40 9.46
CA GLN A 93 -14.34 9.06 8.88
C GLN A 93 -13.03 8.33 9.14
N LEU A 94 -13.16 7.07 9.54
CA LEU A 94 -12.10 6.07 9.47
C LEU A 94 -12.22 5.29 8.16
N ARG A 95 -11.08 5.07 7.50
CA ARG A 95 -10.95 4.32 6.24
C ARG A 95 -9.99 3.15 6.42
N GLY A 96 -10.07 2.16 5.53
CA GLY A 96 -9.22 0.97 5.61
C GLY A 96 -9.48 0.07 6.84
N VAL A 97 -10.66 0.20 7.46
CA VAL A 97 -10.98 -0.57 8.69
C VAL A 97 -11.32 -2.03 8.35
N THR A 98 -10.48 -2.95 8.82
CA THR A 98 -10.74 -4.39 8.69
C THR A 98 -11.83 -4.85 9.67
N LYS A 99 -12.40 -6.04 9.47
CA LYS A 99 -13.37 -6.63 10.42
C LYS A 99 -12.82 -6.72 11.84
N GLU A 100 -11.52 -7.04 11.99
CA GLU A 100 -10.87 -7.09 13.30
C GLU A 100 -10.78 -5.70 13.94
N MET A 101 -10.46 -4.66 13.15
CA MET A 101 -10.45 -3.28 13.65
C MET A 101 -11.85 -2.85 14.08
N ILE A 102 -12.87 -3.14 13.29
CA ILE A 102 -14.28 -2.85 13.61
C ILE A 102 -14.66 -3.48 14.95
N ALA A 103 -14.32 -4.75 15.18
CA ALA A 103 -14.62 -5.41 16.45
C ALA A 103 -13.95 -4.71 17.65
N LYS A 104 -12.71 -4.25 17.51
CA LYS A 104 -12.00 -3.50 18.57
C LYS A 104 -12.62 -2.10 18.80
N ILE A 105 -13.04 -1.42 17.73
CA ILE A 105 -13.72 -0.12 17.83
C ILE A 105 -15.07 -0.29 18.54
N GLU A 106 -15.88 -1.27 18.15
CA GLU A 106 -17.19 -1.51 18.79
C GLU A 106 -17.05 -1.91 20.26
N LEU A 107 -16.01 -2.66 20.63
CA LEU A 107 -15.74 -2.97 22.03
C LEU A 107 -15.39 -1.70 22.84
N ALA A 108 -14.61 -0.79 22.25
CA ALA A 108 -14.17 0.44 22.93
C ALA A 108 -15.22 1.55 22.92
N MET A 109 -16.06 1.62 21.88
CA MET A 109 -17.04 2.69 21.63
C MET A 109 -18.35 2.13 21.04
N PRO A 110 -19.14 1.37 21.82
CA PRO A 110 -20.30 0.66 21.30
C PRO A 110 -21.30 1.58 20.60
N GLY A 111 -21.69 1.24 19.36
CA GLY A 111 -22.71 1.96 18.60
C GLY A 111 -22.32 3.38 18.18
N ARG A 112 -21.04 3.77 18.32
CA ARG A 112 -20.59 5.14 18.00
C ARG A 112 -20.46 5.38 16.50
N PHE A 113 -20.19 4.34 15.71
CA PHE A 113 -19.90 4.45 14.28
C PHE A 113 -20.87 3.65 13.42
N ASN A 114 -21.10 4.14 12.21
CA ASN A 114 -21.78 3.40 11.14
C ASN A 114 -20.74 2.84 10.18
N TYR A 115 -20.77 1.53 9.91
CA TYR A 115 -19.83 0.87 9.00
C TYR A 115 -20.42 0.68 7.61
N ARG A 116 -19.63 0.98 6.59
CA ARG A 116 -20.01 0.77 5.18
C ARG A 116 -18.88 0.08 4.43
N LEU A 117 -19.16 -1.09 3.86
CA LEU A 117 -18.23 -1.78 2.98
C LEU A 117 -18.16 -1.06 1.64
N ASN A 118 -16.95 -0.71 1.20
CA ASN A 118 -16.70 -0.36 -0.18
C ASN A 118 -15.92 -1.50 -0.86
N ARG A 119 -16.59 -2.25 -1.73
CA ARG A 119 -15.99 -3.42 -2.39
C ARG A 119 -14.90 -3.04 -3.40
N SER A 120 -14.96 -1.85 -4.01
CA SER A 120 -14.01 -1.45 -5.06
C SER A 120 -12.59 -1.21 -4.54
N VAL A 121 -12.44 -1.03 -3.21
CA VAL A 121 -11.16 -0.77 -2.53
C VAL A 121 -10.80 -1.89 -1.55
N SER A 122 -11.38 -3.07 -1.71
CA SER A 122 -11.05 -4.22 -0.86
C SER A 122 -9.77 -4.89 -1.34
N ASP A 123 -8.86 -5.19 -0.41
CA ASP A 123 -7.67 -5.99 -0.68
C ASP A 123 -8.01 -7.43 -1.07
N TYR A 124 -7.23 -7.98 -1.99
CA TYR A 124 -7.27 -9.38 -2.37
C TYR A 124 -6.13 -10.14 -1.68
N ILE A 125 -6.49 -11.01 -0.74
CA ILE A 125 -5.51 -11.83 -0.01
C ILE A 125 -5.49 -13.24 -0.60
N TYR A 126 -4.31 -13.68 -1.02
CA TYR A 126 -4.05 -15.02 -1.54
C TYR A 126 -3.07 -15.76 -0.64
N THR A 127 -3.22 -17.08 -0.54
CA THR A 127 -2.17 -17.92 0.05
C THR A 127 -1.00 -18.00 -0.92
N THR A 128 0.22 -17.75 -0.45
CA THR A 128 1.45 -17.82 -1.25
C THR A 128 1.59 -19.16 -1.97
N GLU A 129 1.30 -20.28 -1.29
CA GLU A 129 1.30 -21.63 -1.88
C GLU A 129 0.47 -21.74 -3.17
N LYS A 130 -0.72 -21.13 -3.19
CA LYS A 130 -1.59 -21.13 -4.38
C LYS A 130 -1.00 -20.30 -5.51
N LEU A 131 -0.30 -19.20 -5.23
CA LEU A 131 0.32 -18.38 -6.27
C LEU A 131 1.63 -18.99 -6.79
N ILE A 132 2.37 -19.70 -5.94
CA ILE A 132 3.63 -20.38 -6.29
C ILE A 132 3.34 -21.65 -7.10
N HIS A 133 2.51 -22.54 -6.57
CA HIS A 133 2.30 -23.85 -7.19
C HIS A 133 1.15 -23.87 -8.21
N LEU A 134 0.26 -22.87 -8.13
CA LEU A 134 -0.92 -22.76 -8.99
C LEU A 134 -1.72 -24.06 -9.05
N THR A 135 -1.86 -24.81 -7.95
CA THR A 135 -2.48 -26.16 -7.97
C THR A 135 -4.00 -26.12 -8.14
N GLY A 136 -4.56 -27.24 -8.60
CA GLY A 136 -6.01 -27.45 -8.74
C GLY A 136 -6.61 -27.00 -10.09
N LYS A 137 -7.86 -27.43 -10.33
CA LYS A 137 -8.57 -27.22 -11.62
C LYS A 137 -8.83 -25.74 -11.91
N LYS A 138 -9.16 -24.93 -10.89
CA LYS A 138 -9.48 -23.50 -11.06
C LYS A 138 -8.30 -22.66 -11.57
N LEU A 139 -7.06 -23.09 -11.33
CA LEU A 139 -5.84 -22.39 -11.75
C LEU A 139 -5.20 -22.99 -13.01
N GLN A 140 -5.84 -23.97 -13.66
CA GLN A 140 -5.32 -24.60 -14.89
C GLN A 140 -5.09 -23.58 -16.00
N SER A 141 -5.99 -22.59 -16.16
CA SER A 141 -5.81 -21.52 -17.16
C SER A 141 -4.55 -20.69 -16.91
N LYS A 142 -4.22 -20.39 -15.65
CA LYS A 142 -2.99 -19.67 -15.29
C LYS A 142 -1.74 -20.48 -15.60
N ARG A 143 -1.74 -21.79 -15.31
CA ARG A 143 -0.66 -22.71 -15.73
C ARG A 143 -0.52 -22.75 -17.26
N ASN A 144 -1.64 -22.79 -17.99
CA ASN A 144 -1.63 -22.79 -19.45
C ASN A 144 -1.02 -21.49 -20.00
N HIS A 145 -1.33 -20.32 -19.42
CA HIS A 145 -0.71 -19.05 -19.82
C HIS A 145 0.81 -19.07 -19.59
N ILE A 146 1.28 -19.54 -18.43
CA ILE A 146 2.71 -19.64 -18.13
C ILE A 146 3.39 -20.61 -19.11
N ASN A 147 2.82 -21.78 -19.35
CA ASN A 147 3.39 -22.77 -20.27
C ASN A 147 3.46 -22.23 -21.71
N ARG A 148 2.42 -21.50 -22.14
CA ARG A 148 2.42 -20.83 -23.44
C ARG A 148 3.51 -19.76 -23.51
N PHE A 149 3.58 -18.88 -22.51
CA PHE A 149 4.60 -17.85 -22.41
C PHE A 149 6.02 -18.44 -22.49
N LYS A 150 6.31 -19.48 -21.70
CA LYS A 150 7.61 -20.15 -21.67
C LYS A 150 7.99 -20.83 -22.99
N ARG A 151 7.01 -21.28 -23.78
CA ARG A 151 7.25 -21.95 -25.08
C ARG A 151 7.46 -20.95 -26.21
N GLU A 152 6.76 -19.82 -26.17
CA GLU A 152 6.68 -18.87 -27.28
C GLU A 152 7.66 -17.71 -27.18
N ASN A 153 8.40 -17.57 -26.06
CA ASN A 153 9.30 -16.45 -25.83
C ASN A 153 10.66 -16.95 -25.34
N ASP A 154 11.76 -16.34 -25.82
CA ASP A 154 13.05 -16.41 -25.15
C ASP A 154 13.05 -15.45 -23.97
N TRP A 155 12.89 -15.99 -22.75
CA TRP A 155 12.64 -15.20 -21.55
C TRP A 155 13.69 -15.46 -20.47
N LYS A 156 13.96 -14.41 -19.67
CA LYS A 156 14.83 -14.48 -18.49
C LYS A 156 14.17 -13.81 -17.30
N TYR A 157 14.38 -14.36 -16.12
CA TYR A 157 14.03 -13.71 -14.86
C TYR A 157 15.29 -13.12 -14.24
N HIS A 158 15.20 -11.88 -13.76
CA HIS A 158 16.23 -11.25 -12.94
C HIS A 158 15.64 -10.77 -11.62
N SER A 159 16.38 -10.97 -10.54
CA SER A 159 16.04 -10.39 -9.23
C SER A 159 16.33 -8.90 -9.25
N LEU A 160 15.35 -8.06 -8.92
CA LEU A 160 15.60 -6.64 -8.64
C LEU A 160 16.28 -6.45 -7.29
N THR A 161 15.99 -7.34 -6.34
CA THR A 161 16.62 -7.34 -5.02
C THR A 161 18.13 -7.53 -5.15
N GLY A 162 18.89 -6.57 -4.60
CA GLY A 162 20.34 -6.54 -4.66
C GLY A 162 20.95 -6.06 -5.98
N ASN A 163 20.13 -5.54 -6.90
CA ASN A 163 20.58 -5.10 -8.23
C ASN A 163 20.05 -3.70 -8.57
N PRO A 164 20.55 -2.63 -7.93
CA PRO A 164 20.03 -1.26 -8.09
C PRO A 164 20.11 -0.72 -9.53
N ALA A 165 21.08 -1.20 -10.32
CA ALA A 165 21.20 -0.83 -11.74
C ALA A 165 19.94 -1.16 -12.55
N LEU A 166 19.27 -2.29 -12.24
CA LEU A 166 18.05 -2.73 -12.91
C LEU A 166 16.84 -1.84 -12.57
N GLY A 167 16.89 -1.07 -11.47
CA GLY A 167 15.82 -0.14 -11.10
C GLY A 167 15.65 0.98 -12.12
N ARG A 168 16.75 1.48 -12.69
CA ARG A 168 16.70 2.49 -13.76
C ARG A 168 16.09 1.91 -15.04
N GLU A 169 16.47 0.71 -15.42
CA GLU A 169 15.91 0.06 -16.62
C GLU A 169 14.41 -0.23 -16.46
N CYS A 170 13.94 -0.55 -15.25
CA CYS A 170 12.50 -0.68 -14.98
C CYS A 170 11.76 0.65 -15.12
N LYS A 171 12.38 1.77 -14.74
CA LYS A 171 11.83 3.11 -14.93
C LYS A 171 11.73 3.46 -16.42
N ASP A 172 12.75 3.16 -17.21
CA ASP A 172 12.71 3.36 -18.66
C ASP A 172 11.59 2.53 -19.32
N MET A 173 11.35 1.32 -18.82
CA MET A 173 10.23 0.48 -19.25
C MET A 173 8.87 1.09 -18.86
N LEU A 174 8.74 1.60 -17.62
CA LEU A 174 7.54 2.29 -17.14
C LEU A 174 7.25 3.54 -17.97
N ASP A 175 8.26 4.36 -18.27
CA ASP A 175 8.12 5.56 -19.09
C ASP A 175 7.58 5.19 -20.49
N LYS A 176 8.17 4.20 -21.15
CA LYS A 176 7.67 3.69 -22.44
C LYS A 176 6.22 3.19 -22.34
N TRP A 177 5.89 2.46 -21.27
CA TRP A 177 4.53 1.98 -21.05
C TRP A 177 3.55 3.15 -20.86
N MET A 178 3.93 4.17 -20.10
CA MET A 178 3.12 5.38 -19.90
C MET A 178 2.93 6.17 -21.18
N GLU A 179 3.92 6.20 -22.08
CA GLU A 179 3.84 6.85 -23.39
C GLU A 179 2.84 6.15 -24.31
N VAL A 180 2.90 4.82 -24.40
CA VAL A 180 1.99 4.02 -25.26
C VAL A 180 0.54 4.12 -24.79
N ASN A 181 0.32 4.20 -23.48
CA ASN A 181 -1.03 4.24 -22.90
C ASN A 181 -1.54 5.68 -22.66
N LYS A 182 -1.01 6.69 -23.36
CA LYS A 182 -1.36 8.11 -23.17
C LYS A 182 -2.83 8.47 -23.37
N GLU A 183 -3.51 7.85 -24.33
CA GLU A 183 -4.86 8.24 -24.74
C GLU A 183 -5.97 7.59 -23.89
N GLU A 184 -5.67 6.51 -23.16
CA GLU A 184 -6.62 5.78 -22.31
C GLU A 184 -6.61 6.26 -20.84
N LYS A 185 -5.93 7.38 -20.53
CA LYS A 185 -5.56 7.67 -19.14
C LYS A 185 -6.71 8.11 -18.25
N ASP A 186 -7.12 7.21 -17.37
CA ASP A 186 -7.65 7.56 -16.05
C ASP A 186 -6.64 8.51 -15.37
N PRO A 187 -7.05 9.71 -14.90
CA PRO A 187 -6.21 10.62 -14.14
C PRO A 187 -5.46 9.97 -12.97
N SER A 188 -5.95 8.82 -12.47
CA SER A 188 -5.29 8.02 -11.44
C SER A 188 -3.91 7.48 -11.86
N LEU A 189 -3.69 7.19 -13.15
CA LEU A 189 -2.43 6.61 -13.65
C LEU A 189 -1.22 7.52 -13.43
N ALA A 190 -1.41 8.84 -13.44
CA ALA A 190 -0.31 9.78 -13.16
C ALA A 190 0.20 9.65 -11.72
N TYR A 191 -0.68 9.29 -10.78
CA TYR A 191 -0.27 9.02 -9.40
C TYR A 191 0.36 7.65 -9.25
N ASP A 192 -0.09 6.64 -10.00
CA ASP A 192 0.52 5.30 -9.99
C ASP A 192 1.94 5.34 -10.57
N ASP A 193 2.15 6.08 -11.66
CA ASP A 193 3.46 6.33 -12.24
C ASP A 193 4.39 7.05 -11.25
N TYR A 194 3.91 8.12 -10.62
CA TYR A 194 4.67 8.84 -9.59
C TYR A 194 5.03 7.95 -8.40
N ALA A 195 4.08 7.18 -7.88
CA ALA A 195 4.30 6.29 -6.74
C ALA A 195 5.27 5.15 -7.10
N THR A 196 5.14 4.57 -8.30
CA THR A 196 6.02 3.50 -8.79
C THR A 196 7.44 4.03 -9.00
N THR A 197 7.58 5.24 -9.56
CA THR A 197 8.86 5.93 -9.71
C THR A 197 9.53 6.17 -8.36
N LEU A 198 8.80 6.70 -7.37
CA LEU A 198 9.35 6.88 -6.01
C LEU A 198 9.77 5.55 -5.37
N THR A 199 8.99 4.50 -5.60
CA THR A 199 9.27 3.14 -5.09
C THR A 199 10.57 2.60 -5.68
N LEU A 200 10.78 2.76 -6.99
CA LEU A 200 12.01 2.36 -7.69
C LEU A 200 13.22 3.20 -7.26
N ASP A 201 13.06 4.53 -7.16
CA ASP A 201 14.14 5.46 -6.79
C ASP A 201 14.64 5.21 -5.34
N ASN A 202 13.79 4.63 -4.47
CA ASN A 202 14.09 4.35 -3.06
C ASN A 202 14.08 2.85 -2.73
N PHE A 203 14.22 1.97 -3.73
CA PHE A 203 14.02 0.52 -3.59
C PHE A 203 14.85 -0.10 -2.45
N GLU A 204 16.14 0.22 -2.37
CA GLU A 204 17.04 -0.31 -1.33
C GLU A 204 16.74 0.28 0.04
N TYR A 205 16.42 1.57 0.11
CA TYR A 205 16.07 2.25 1.37
C TYR A 205 14.79 1.67 2.00
N PHE A 206 13.82 1.31 1.18
CA PHE A 206 12.60 0.63 1.61
C PHE A 206 12.80 -0.86 1.88
N ASN A 207 13.97 -1.43 1.59
CA ASN A 207 14.26 -2.86 1.72
C ASN A 207 13.25 -3.73 0.92
N LEU A 208 12.91 -3.27 -0.28
CA LEU A 208 11.91 -3.91 -1.12
C LEU A 208 12.43 -5.21 -1.73
N LYS A 209 11.49 -6.06 -2.11
CA LYS A 209 11.75 -7.24 -2.93
C LYS A 209 11.08 -7.09 -4.28
N GLY A 210 11.72 -7.62 -5.31
CA GLY A 210 11.17 -7.52 -6.64
C GLY A 210 11.89 -8.40 -7.65
N GLY A 211 11.28 -8.51 -8.81
CA GLY A 211 11.83 -9.25 -9.94
C GLY A 211 11.31 -8.69 -11.24
N LEU A 212 12.05 -8.97 -12.31
CA LEU A 212 11.69 -8.58 -13.66
C LEU A 212 11.78 -9.76 -14.62
N ILE A 213 11.04 -9.66 -15.71
CA ILE A 213 11.06 -10.60 -16.83
C ILE A 213 11.54 -9.85 -18.07
N CYS A 214 12.56 -10.39 -18.72
CA CYS A 214 13.00 -9.96 -20.04
C CYS A 214 12.49 -10.92 -21.11
N ILE A 215 12.19 -10.40 -22.30
CA ILE A 215 11.94 -11.16 -23.53
C ILE A 215 12.93 -10.62 -24.58
N ASN A 216 13.69 -11.50 -25.25
CA ASN A 216 14.72 -11.10 -26.22
C ASN A 216 15.71 -10.05 -25.65
N ASN A 217 16.07 -10.19 -24.36
CA ASN A 217 16.91 -9.27 -23.58
C ASN A 217 16.33 -7.86 -23.33
N GLU A 218 15.06 -7.60 -23.63
CA GLU A 218 14.37 -6.36 -23.24
C GLU A 218 13.42 -6.60 -22.07
N ILE A 219 13.36 -5.67 -21.11
CA ILE A 219 12.43 -5.78 -19.97
C ILE A 219 10.99 -5.69 -20.49
N ALA A 220 10.20 -6.74 -20.22
CA ALA A 220 8.80 -6.83 -20.59
C ALA A 220 7.85 -6.59 -19.40
N ALA A 221 8.31 -6.88 -18.18
CA ALA A 221 7.54 -6.68 -16.96
C ALA A 221 8.44 -6.63 -15.72
N PHE A 222 7.99 -5.94 -14.67
CA PHE A 222 8.58 -6.01 -13.35
C PHE A 222 7.50 -6.04 -12.25
N THR A 223 7.89 -6.44 -11.05
CA THR A 223 7.04 -6.42 -9.86
C THR A 223 7.87 -6.12 -8.63
N ILE A 224 7.27 -5.41 -7.67
CA ILE A 224 7.89 -4.96 -6.43
C ILE A 224 6.89 -5.18 -5.29
N GLY A 225 7.38 -5.50 -4.10
CA GLY A 225 6.60 -5.60 -2.89
C GLY A 225 7.47 -5.61 -1.64
N GLU A 226 6.82 -5.52 -0.48
CA GLU A 226 7.47 -5.60 0.82
C GLU A 226 6.64 -6.45 1.78
N PRO A 227 7.24 -7.03 2.83
CA PRO A 227 6.47 -7.64 3.91
C PRO A 227 5.52 -6.62 4.57
N LEU A 228 4.22 -6.91 4.57
CA LEU A 228 3.20 -6.08 5.22
C LEU A 228 3.05 -6.44 6.71
N THR A 229 3.05 -7.74 7.02
CA THR A 229 2.98 -8.26 8.39
C THR A 229 3.88 -9.48 8.53
N LYS A 230 3.85 -10.17 9.69
CA LYS A 230 4.67 -11.38 9.91
C LYS A 230 4.37 -12.51 8.93
N ASP A 231 3.16 -12.53 8.36
CA ASP A 231 2.68 -13.62 7.51
C ASP A 231 2.09 -13.16 6.17
N THR A 232 2.28 -11.88 5.80
CA THR A 232 1.73 -11.28 4.59
C THR A 232 2.79 -10.40 3.91
N VAL A 233 2.87 -10.50 2.59
CA VAL A 233 3.71 -9.72 1.67
C VAL A 233 2.80 -9.04 0.65
#